data_AF-A0A974PJ16-F1
#
_entry.id   AF-A0A974PJ16-F1
#
_cell.length_a   1.000
_cell.length_b   1.000
_cell.length_c   1.000
_cell.angle_alpha   90.00
_cell.angle_beta   90.00
_cell.angle_gamma   90.00
#
_symmetry.space_group_name_H-M   'P 1'
#
loop_
_entity.id
_entity.type
_entity.pdbx_description
1 polymer ?
#
loop_
_entity_poly.entity_id
_entity_poly.type
_entity_poly.pdbx_seq_one_letter_code
_entity_poly.pdbx_strand_id
1 'polypeptide(L)'
;MPILIFVLEKAAEAFGAKAAEIIISEVVEGLAARISGDLFRKSVEEICARVQKIIDDAFFERDLASSRSITRRFFEFENTRDFEILDELYGESTTIIENLMPKVNSWEGYLATVQLMAVALLVIAGLSEKNADYKKVLITRGKYYSEWVIPKADLIVQLAEQSVTPIRAVLPESLGKDYRIYDKECPIDKTKACYAYQYAFFDLWRNYDSAIPLHEHTGTSHYYISKYWDGKIVTPEFDEKDPDFRLARKLAIQSTSEKREAFLNKRLNEANKTRSEIIRVCQVWNRV
;
A
#
# COMPACT_ATOMS: atom_id res chain seq x y z
N MET A 1 1.78 13.50 -3.82
CA MET A 1 2.51 12.70 -4.83
C MET A 1 3.92 12.23 -4.40
N PRO A 2 4.73 12.93 -3.57
CA PRO A 2 6.05 12.44 -3.15
C PRO A 2 6.01 11.41 -2.01
N ILE A 3 5.02 11.49 -1.12
CA ILE A 3 4.95 10.67 0.10
C ILE A 3 4.49 9.23 -0.19
N LEU A 4 3.71 9.02 -1.25
CA LEU A 4 3.05 7.74 -1.54
C LEU A 4 3.98 6.72 -2.23
N ILE A 5 4.75 7.18 -3.22
CA ILE A 5 5.83 6.40 -3.85
C ILE A 5 6.90 6.11 -2.81
N PHE A 6 7.21 7.10 -1.97
CA PHE A 6 8.09 6.93 -0.83
C PHE A 6 7.56 5.88 0.18
N VAL A 7 6.25 5.77 0.45
CA VAL A 7 5.71 4.75 1.37
C VAL A 7 5.80 3.34 0.77
N LEU A 8 5.54 3.16 -0.52
CA LEU A 8 5.65 1.85 -1.19
C LEU A 8 7.11 1.44 -1.42
N GLU A 9 7.97 2.37 -1.85
CA GLU A 9 9.43 2.15 -1.94
C GLU A 9 10.02 1.86 -0.55
N LYS A 10 9.60 2.58 0.50
CA LYS A 10 10.03 2.33 1.87
C LYS A 10 9.43 1.05 2.44
N ALA A 11 8.22 0.64 2.08
CA ALA A 11 7.61 -0.62 2.50
C ALA A 11 8.29 -1.84 1.85
N ALA A 12 8.68 -1.73 0.58
CA ALA A 12 9.50 -2.73 -0.12
C ALA A 12 10.94 -2.78 0.42
N GLU A 13 11.57 -1.63 0.70
CA GLU A 13 12.85 -1.57 1.45
C GLU A 13 12.71 -2.13 2.88
N ALA A 14 11.51 -2.06 3.48
CA ALA A 14 11.21 -2.57 4.82
C ALA A 14 10.95 -4.04 4.93
N PHE A 15 10.51 -4.64 3.84
CA PHE A 15 10.13 -6.04 3.84
C PHE A 15 11.32 -7.00 3.88
N GLY A 16 12.54 -6.48 3.95
CA GLY A 16 13.70 -7.31 4.21
C GLY A 16 14.54 -7.61 2.99
N ALA A 17 14.56 -6.79 1.94
CA ALA A 17 15.71 -6.83 1.05
C ALA A 17 16.99 -6.68 1.89
N LYS A 18 17.06 -5.63 2.73
CA LYS A 18 18.23 -5.39 3.58
C LYS A 18 18.24 -6.22 4.86
N ALA A 19 17.15 -6.25 5.63
CA ALA A 19 17.11 -6.98 6.90
C ALA A 19 17.11 -8.50 6.71
N ALA A 20 16.41 -9.05 5.70
CA ALA A 20 16.50 -10.46 5.42
C ALA A 20 17.76 -10.83 4.65
N GLU A 21 18.32 -10.00 3.75
CA GLU A 21 19.69 -10.24 3.26
C GLU A 21 20.70 -10.23 4.41
N ILE A 22 20.57 -9.36 5.41
CA ILE A 22 21.45 -9.35 6.60
C ILE A 22 21.28 -10.65 7.40
N ILE A 23 20.04 -11.04 7.75
CA ILE A 23 19.78 -12.29 8.49
C ILE A 23 20.27 -13.51 7.71
N ILE A 24 20.02 -13.56 6.41
CA ILE A 24 20.35 -14.70 5.54
C ILE A 24 21.86 -14.75 5.27
N SER A 25 22.49 -13.64 4.88
CA SER A 25 23.91 -13.59 4.56
C SER A 25 24.80 -13.77 5.80
N GLU A 26 24.45 -13.16 6.95
CA GLU A 26 25.30 -13.19 8.14
C GLU A 26 25.05 -14.43 9.04
N VAL A 27 23.81 -14.96 9.09
CA VAL A 27 23.45 -16.05 10.03
C VAL A 27 23.35 -17.41 9.37
N VAL A 28 22.89 -17.48 8.11
CA VAL A 28 22.58 -18.75 7.43
C VAL A 28 23.71 -19.21 6.50
N GLU A 29 24.31 -18.32 5.73
CA GLU A 29 25.41 -18.67 4.80
C GLU A 29 26.80 -18.73 5.46
N GLY A 30 26.89 -18.53 6.78
CA GLY A 30 28.14 -18.72 7.53
C GLY A 30 29.12 -17.53 7.51
N LEU A 31 28.68 -16.32 7.19
CA LEU A 31 29.42 -15.09 7.49
C LEU A 31 29.16 -14.64 8.94
N ALA A 32 29.46 -15.50 9.91
CA ALA A 32 29.48 -15.16 11.33
C ALA A 32 30.71 -14.27 11.66
N ALA A 33 30.86 -13.16 10.94
CA ALA A 33 31.87 -12.14 11.17
C ALA A 33 31.17 -10.86 11.64
N ARG A 34 30.61 -10.93 12.86
CA ARG A 34 30.04 -9.81 13.62
C ARG A 34 28.96 -9.05 12.84
N ILE A 35 27.70 -9.28 13.20
CA ILE A 35 26.70 -8.24 13.02
C ILE A 35 27.27 -7.01 13.75
N SER A 36 27.76 -6.00 13.02
CA SER A 36 28.23 -4.79 13.69
C SER A 36 27.02 -4.22 14.42
N GLY A 37 27.16 -3.87 15.71
CA GLY A 37 26.03 -3.40 16.52
C GLY A 37 25.25 -2.28 15.82
N ASP A 38 25.95 -1.44 15.07
CA ASP A 38 25.37 -0.37 14.26
C ASP A 38 24.49 -0.83 13.08
N LEU A 39 24.80 -1.96 12.41
CA LEU A 39 24.00 -2.47 11.28
C LEU A 39 22.72 -3.16 11.78
N PHE A 40 22.83 -3.88 12.89
CA PHE A 40 21.70 -4.46 13.62
C PHE A 40 20.77 -3.36 14.13
N ARG A 41 21.34 -2.36 14.83
CA ARG A 41 20.61 -1.21 15.38
C ARG A 41 19.80 -0.50 14.31
N LYS A 42 20.44 -0.14 13.20
CA LYS A 42 19.78 0.55 12.08
C LYS A 42 18.63 -0.27 11.50
N SER A 43 18.80 -1.59 11.42
CA SER A 43 17.77 -2.49 10.88
C SER A 43 16.57 -2.59 11.83
N VAL A 44 16.81 -2.70 13.14
CA VAL A 44 15.75 -2.69 14.16
C VAL A 44 15.04 -1.33 14.21
N GLU A 45 15.78 -0.22 14.21
CA GLU A 45 15.25 1.15 14.15
C GLU A 45 14.34 1.34 12.94
N GLU A 46 14.82 0.94 11.76
CA GLU A 46 14.11 1.09 10.50
C GLU A 46 12.84 0.24 10.48
N ILE A 47 12.89 -1.00 10.97
CA ILE A 47 11.70 -1.86 11.07
C ILE A 47 10.71 -1.30 12.09
N CYS A 48 11.16 -0.91 13.29
CA CYS A 48 10.28 -0.44 14.35
C CYS A 48 9.62 0.90 14.02
N ALA A 49 10.35 1.86 13.44
CA ALA A 49 9.79 3.13 13.00
C ALA A 49 8.72 2.92 11.91
N ARG A 50 8.85 1.86 11.11
CA ARG A 50 7.90 1.49 10.07
C ARG A 50 6.69 0.76 10.60
N VAL A 51 6.88 -0.17 11.55
CA VAL A 51 5.78 -0.78 12.30
C VAL A 51 4.97 0.33 12.97
N GLN A 52 5.64 1.28 13.62
CA GLN A 52 4.97 2.42 14.25
C GLN A 52 4.18 3.26 13.23
N LYS A 53 4.76 3.62 12.08
CA LYS A 53 4.05 4.38 11.05
C LYS A 53 2.85 3.64 10.44
N ILE A 54 2.97 2.32 10.24
CA ILE A 54 1.89 1.50 9.68
C ILE A 54 0.76 1.32 10.71
N ILE A 55 1.12 1.12 11.99
CA ILE A 55 0.13 0.99 13.07
C ILE A 55 -0.51 2.36 13.40
N ASP A 56 0.23 3.47 13.32
CA ASP A 56 -0.30 4.84 13.54
C ASP A 56 -1.39 5.20 12.50
N ASP A 57 -1.37 4.59 11.31
CA ASP A 57 -2.34 4.81 10.23
C ASP A 57 -3.49 3.78 10.21
N ALA A 58 -3.40 2.66 10.95
CA ALA A 58 -4.44 1.62 10.98
C ALA A 58 -4.48 0.82 12.31
N PHE A 59 -5.54 1.06 13.08
CA PHE A 59 -6.25 0.08 13.92
C PHE A 59 -5.68 -0.49 15.22
N PHE A 60 -4.49 -0.12 15.73
CA PHE A 60 -4.01 -0.75 16.98
C PHE A 60 -3.29 0.17 17.98
N GLU A 61 -4.05 1.01 18.70
CA GLU A 61 -3.56 1.74 19.90
C GLU A 61 -2.83 0.82 20.90
N ARG A 62 -3.34 -0.41 21.09
CA ARG A 62 -2.74 -1.42 21.98
C ARG A 62 -1.41 -1.97 21.46
N ASP A 63 -1.22 -2.07 20.14
CA ASP A 63 -0.03 -2.68 19.54
C ASP A 63 1.07 -1.64 19.22
N LEU A 64 0.74 -0.33 19.20
CA LEU A 64 1.72 0.76 19.23
C LEU A 64 2.58 0.75 20.49
N ALA A 65 1.95 0.51 21.65
CA ALA A 65 2.66 0.39 22.92
C ALA A 65 3.63 -0.79 22.89
N SER A 66 3.19 -1.92 22.33
CA SER A 66 4.02 -3.12 22.15
C SER A 66 5.17 -2.90 21.16
N SER A 67 4.96 -2.20 20.05
CA SER A 67 6.03 -1.85 19.11
C SER A 67 7.09 -0.92 19.71
N ARG A 68 6.66 0.11 20.47
CA ARG A 68 7.59 1.00 21.20
C ARG A 68 8.36 0.25 22.30
N SER A 69 7.69 -0.68 22.99
CA SER A 69 8.31 -1.58 23.97
C SER A 69 9.42 -2.42 23.33
N ILE A 70 9.11 -3.06 22.20
CA ILE A 70 10.07 -3.85 21.41
C ILE A 70 11.29 -3.01 21.04
N THR A 71 11.07 -1.83 20.46
CA THR A 71 12.14 -0.92 20.04
C THR A 71 13.06 -0.55 21.20
N ARG A 72 12.47 -0.14 22.34
CA ARG A 72 13.22 0.28 23.52
C ARG A 72 14.07 -0.86 24.09
N ARG A 73 13.46 -2.04 24.24
CA ARG A 73 14.14 -3.25 24.75
C ARG A 73 15.29 -3.68 23.84
N PHE A 74 15.16 -3.53 22.52
CA PHE A 74 16.27 -3.79 21.61
C PHE A 74 17.47 -2.86 21.83
N PHE A 75 17.23 -1.56 22.03
CA PHE A 75 18.30 -0.63 22.37
C PHE A 75 18.91 -0.90 23.73
N GLU A 76 18.09 -1.29 24.71
CA GLU A 76 18.56 -1.72 26.01
C GLU A 76 19.52 -2.91 25.85
N PHE A 77 19.15 -3.94 25.08
CA PHE A 77 20.04 -5.08 24.76
C PHE A 77 21.35 -4.65 24.07
N GLU A 78 21.32 -3.76 23.09
CA GLU A 78 22.55 -3.34 22.41
C GLU A 78 23.55 -2.68 23.37
N ASN A 79 23.02 -1.87 24.30
CA ASN A 79 23.80 -1.13 25.29
C ASN A 79 24.29 -2.02 26.44
N THR A 80 23.50 -3.01 26.86
CA THR A 80 23.80 -3.83 28.05
C THR A 80 24.36 -5.21 27.70
N ARG A 81 24.09 -5.70 26.49
CA ARG A 81 24.26 -7.11 26.07
C ARG A 81 23.55 -8.09 26.99
N ASP A 82 22.46 -7.66 27.61
CA ASP A 82 21.64 -8.49 28.47
C ASP A 82 20.70 -9.39 27.66
N PHE A 83 21.06 -10.66 27.56
CA PHE A 83 20.29 -11.65 26.80
C PHE A 83 18.93 -11.98 27.41
N GLU A 84 18.66 -11.65 28.68
CA GLU A 84 17.30 -11.81 29.24
C GLU A 84 16.31 -10.91 28.50
N ILE A 85 16.77 -9.73 28.05
CA ILE A 85 15.96 -8.81 27.23
C ILE A 85 15.60 -9.45 25.88
N LEU A 86 16.51 -10.21 25.26
CA LEU A 86 16.21 -10.93 24.02
C LEU A 86 15.24 -12.09 24.23
N ASP A 87 15.34 -12.82 25.35
CA ASP A 87 14.38 -13.89 25.67
C ASP A 87 12.96 -13.32 25.89
N GLU A 88 12.84 -12.18 26.59
CA GLU A 88 11.57 -11.46 26.73
C GLU A 88 11.02 -11.01 25.37
N LEU A 89 11.86 -10.39 24.53
CA LEU A 89 11.49 -9.94 23.19
C LEU A 89 11.04 -11.09 22.30
N TYR A 90 11.66 -12.27 22.42
CA TYR A 90 11.27 -13.45 21.67
C TYR A 90 9.86 -13.91 22.06
N GLY A 91 9.57 -13.99 23.36
CA GLY A 91 8.23 -14.34 23.85
C GLY A 91 7.17 -13.32 23.43
N GLU A 92 7.46 -12.03 23.61
CA GLU A 92 6.53 -10.94 23.30
C GLU A 92 6.23 -10.84 21.81
N SER A 93 7.25 -10.85 20.95
CA SER A 93 7.09 -10.77 19.49
C SER A 93 6.33 -11.97 18.94
N THR A 94 6.64 -13.19 19.37
CA THR A 94 5.94 -14.41 18.94
C THR A 94 4.46 -14.37 19.33
N THR A 95 4.16 -13.95 20.56
CA THR A 95 2.78 -13.83 21.05
C THR A 95 1.99 -12.81 20.23
N ILE A 96 2.58 -11.67 19.89
CA ILE A 96 1.93 -10.65 19.07
C ILE A 96 1.66 -11.19 17.66
N ILE A 97 2.66 -11.81 17.03
CA ILE A 97 2.52 -12.39 15.68
C ILE A 97 1.39 -13.42 15.64
N GLU A 98 1.36 -14.37 16.58
CA GLU A 98 0.33 -15.42 16.63
C GLU A 98 -1.08 -14.84 16.84
N ASN A 99 -1.20 -13.72 17.55
CA ASN A 99 -2.47 -13.02 17.75
C ASN A 99 -2.91 -12.21 16.52
N LEU A 100 -1.97 -11.70 15.72
CA LEU A 100 -2.24 -10.87 14.54
C LEU A 100 -2.54 -11.72 13.30
N MET A 101 -1.77 -12.79 13.07
CA MET A 101 -1.90 -13.67 11.89
C MET A 101 -3.35 -14.06 11.51
N PRO A 102 -4.25 -14.45 12.44
CA PRO A 102 -5.62 -14.82 12.10
C PRO A 102 -6.56 -13.62 11.86
N LYS A 103 -6.15 -12.40 12.19
CA LYS A 103 -7.00 -11.18 12.15
C LYS A 103 -6.66 -10.24 11.00
N VAL A 104 -5.61 -10.53 10.24
CA VAL A 104 -5.18 -9.69 9.10
C VAL A 104 -6.23 -9.72 8.00
N ASN A 105 -6.89 -8.58 7.79
CA ASN A 105 -7.83 -8.33 6.69
C ASN A 105 -7.46 -7.09 5.85
N SER A 106 -6.35 -6.41 6.17
CA SER A 106 -5.85 -5.23 5.46
C SER A 106 -4.39 -5.41 5.03
N TRP A 107 -3.94 -4.63 4.03
CA TRP A 107 -2.53 -4.67 3.62
C TRP A 107 -1.63 -4.06 4.70
N GLU A 108 -2.07 -3.01 5.42
CA GLU A 108 -1.34 -2.44 6.55
C GLU A 108 -1.11 -3.50 7.64
N GLY A 109 -2.17 -4.24 8.00
CA GLY A 109 -2.07 -5.34 8.95
C GLY A 109 -1.16 -6.47 8.46
N TYR A 110 -1.22 -6.80 7.17
CA TYR A 110 -0.34 -7.78 6.55
C TYR A 110 1.13 -7.33 6.63
N LEU A 111 1.44 -6.11 6.17
CA LEU A 111 2.81 -5.60 6.18
C LEU A 111 3.37 -5.45 7.61
N ALA A 112 2.57 -4.96 8.55
CA ALA A 112 2.97 -4.84 9.95
C ALA A 112 3.27 -6.21 10.57
N THR A 113 2.43 -7.21 10.28
CA THR A 113 2.64 -8.58 10.75
C THR A 113 3.95 -9.15 10.22
N VAL A 114 4.26 -8.93 8.93
CA VAL A 114 5.53 -9.44 8.39
C VAL A 114 6.75 -8.69 8.91
N GLN A 115 6.63 -7.39 9.16
CA GLN A 115 7.69 -6.64 9.83
C GLN A 115 7.96 -7.17 11.25
N LEU A 116 6.91 -7.48 12.02
CA LEU A 116 7.06 -8.11 13.33
C LEU A 116 7.71 -9.49 13.23
N MET A 117 7.37 -10.29 12.20
CA MET A 117 8.05 -11.57 11.93
C MET A 117 9.55 -11.37 11.68
N ALA A 118 9.94 -10.35 10.91
CA ALA A 118 11.34 -10.02 10.69
C ALA A 118 12.06 -9.64 12.00
N VAL A 119 11.41 -8.87 12.87
CA VAL A 119 11.93 -8.56 14.21
C VAL A 119 12.14 -9.83 15.03
N ALA A 120 11.15 -10.72 15.08
CA ALA A 120 11.26 -11.98 15.82
C ALA A 120 12.45 -12.83 15.32
N LEU A 121 12.67 -12.89 14.00
CA LEU A 121 13.84 -13.58 13.43
C LEU A 121 15.17 -12.92 13.82
N LEU A 122 15.23 -11.59 13.90
CA LEU A 122 16.41 -10.87 14.41
C LEU A 122 16.71 -11.16 15.88
N VAL A 123 15.67 -11.24 16.73
CA VAL A 123 15.82 -11.65 18.14
C VAL A 123 16.43 -13.04 18.22
N ILE A 124 15.87 -14.01 17.49
CA ILE A 124 16.35 -15.40 17.50
C ILE A 124 17.79 -15.49 16.98
N ALA A 125 18.13 -14.70 15.95
CA ALA A 125 19.50 -14.60 15.45
C ALA A 125 20.46 -14.08 16.53
N GLY A 126 20.08 -13.05 17.28
CA GLY A 126 20.86 -12.55 18.42
C GLY A 126 21.01 -13.60 19.54
N LEU A 127 19.94 -14.33 19.87
CA LEU A 127 19.99 -15.44 20.84
C LEU A 127 20.91 -16.58 20.38
N SER A 128 21.06 -16.77 19.06
CA SER A 128 21.95 -17.78 18.48
C SER A 128 23.45 -17.51 18.72
N GLU A 129 23.83 -16.27 19.05
CA GLU A 129 25.19 -15.93 19.48
C GLU A 129 25.53 -16.54 20.85
N LYS A 130 24.53 -16.64 21.75
CA LYS A 130 24.68 -17.21 23.09
C LYS A 130 24.47 -18.72 23.10
N ASN A 131 23.52 -19.21 22.32
CA ASN A 131 23.22 -20.64 22.25
C ASN A 131 22.95 -21.08 20.80
N ALA A 132 23.84 -21.92 20.28
CA ALA A 132 23.78 -22.42 18.91
C ALA A 132 22.49 -23.21 18.58
N ASP A 133 21.77 -23.74 19.57
CA ASP A 133 20.48 -24.42 19.35
C ASP A 133 19.42 -23.48 18.77
N TYR A 134 19.50 -22.16 19.05
CA TYR A 134 18.59 -21.17 18.44
C TYR A 134 18.78 -21.04 16.94
N LYS A 135 19.87 -21.55 16.34
CA LYS A 135 19.99 -21.64 14.87
C LYS A 135 18.93 -22.56 14.27
N LYS A 136 18.63 -23.68 14.94
CA LYS A 136 17.54 -24.58 14.50
C LYS A 136 16.19 -23.89 14.64
N VAL A 137 15.99 -23.16 15.74
CA VAL A 137 14.77 -22.38 15.98
C VAL A 137 14.58 -21.30 14.91
N LEU A 138 15.66 -20.60 14.52
CA LEU A 138 15.65 -19.59 13.48
C LEU A 138 15.17 -20.17 12.14
N ILE A 139 15.73 -21.30 11.73
CA ILE A 139 15.35 -21.99 10.49
C ILE A 139 13.88 -22.43 10.54
N THR A 140 13.46 -23.06 11.64
CA THR A 140 12.06 -23.51 11.81
C THR A 140 11.09 -22.33 11.75
N ARG A 141 11.39 -21.22 12.44
CA ARG A 141 10.52 -20.03 12.43
C ARG A 141 10.54 -19.31 11.10
N GLY A 142 11.70 -19.22 10.44
CA GLY A 142 11.82 -18.63 9.11
C GLY A 142 10.98 -19.36 8.06
N LYS A 143 10.96 -20.70 8.09
CA LYS A 143 10.07 -21.52 7.25
C LYS A 143 8.60 -21.28 7.58
N TYR A 144 8.23 -21.37 8.85
CA TYR A 144 6.85 -21.16 9.31
C TYR A 144 6.28 -19.80 8.89
N TYR A 145 7.05 -18.72 9.06
CA TYR A 145 6.63 -17.39 8.61
C TYR A 145 6.54 -17.31 7.09
N SER A 146 7.52 -17.86 6.36
CA SER A 146 7.52 -17.87 4.89
C SER A 146 6.31 -18.60 4.30
N GLU A 147 5.92 -19.74 4.89
CA GLU A 147 4.72 -20.49 4.51
C GLU A 147 3.43 -19.68 4.69
N TRP A 148 3.37 -18.81 5.71
CA TRP A 148 2.22 -17.94 5.92
C TRP A 148 2.22 -16.73 4.98
N VAL A 149 3.39 -16.14 4.74
CA VAL A 149 3.57 -14.90 3.97
C VAL A 149 3.37 -15.12 2.48
N ILE A 150 4.01 -16.12 1.88
CA ILE A 150 4.02 -16.33 0.41
C ILE A 150 2.61 -16.41 -0.19
N PRO A 151 1.67 -17.22 0.32
CA PRO A 151 0.33 -17.34 -0.26
C PRO A 151 -0.49 -16.04 -0.16
N LYS A 152 -0.11 -15.14 0.75
CA LYS A 152 -0.80 -13.86 1.00
C LYS A 152 -0.12 -12.68 0.29
N ALA A 153 1.03 -12.87 -0.34
CA ALA A 153 1.73 -11.78 -1.02
C ALA A 153 0.90 -11.20 -2.19
N ASP A 154 0.04 -12.02 -2.81
CA ASP A 154 -0.91 -11.59 -3.84
C ASP A 154 -1.95 -10.58 -3.32
N LEU A 155 -2.23 -10.57 -2.00
CA LEU A 155 -3.18 -9.65 -1.37
C LEU A 155 -2.79 -8.18 -1.59
N ILE A 156 -1.48 -7.88 -1.63
CA ILE A 156 -0.97 -6.53 -1.89
C ILE A 156 -1.38 -6.04 -3.28
N VAL A 157 -1.33 -6.92 -4.28
CA VAL A 157 -1.70 -6.58 -5.65
C VAL A 157 -3.22 -6.45 -5.77
N GLN A 158 -3.98 -7.38 -5.18
CA GLN A 158 -5.44 -7.32 -5.18
C GLN A 158 -5.98 -6.05 -4.54
N LEU A 159 -5.43 -5.65 -3.38
CA LEU A 159 -5.82 -4.41 -2.71
C LEU A 159 -5.42 -3.18 -3.52
N ALA A 160 -4.29 -3.23 -4.24
CA ALA A 160 -3.89 -2.16 -5.13
C ALA A 160 -4.85 -1.99 -6.32
N GLU A 161 -5.31 -3.10 -6.91
CA GLU A 161 -6.33 -3.09 -7.97
C GLU A 161 -7.64 -2.49 -7.48
N GLN A 162 -8.08 -2.90 -6.28
CA GLN A 162 -9.36 -2.49 -5.71
C GLN A 162 -9.36 -1.05 -5.19
N SER A 163 -8.18 -0.47 -4.92
CA SER A 163 -8.04 0.90 -4.42
C SER A 163 -8.47 2.01 -5.39
N VAL A 164 -8.67 1.68 -6.68
CA VAL A 164 -8.98 2.66 -7.73
C VAL A 164 -10.36 2.38 -8.29
N THR A 165 -11.32 3.28 -8.04
CA THR A 165 -12.70 3.05 -8.46
C THR A 165 -12.86 2.98 -9.98
N PRO A 166 -13.97 2.40 -10.47
CA PRO A 166 -14.43 2.66 -11.82
C PRO A 166 -14.64 4.16 -12.06
N ILE A 167 -14.59 4.54 -13.34
CA ILE A 167 -14.86 5.91 -13.79
C ILE A 167 -16.34 6.23 -13.59
N ARG A 168 -16.64 7.43 -13.09
CA ARG A 168 -18.00 7.95 -12.86
C ARG A 168 -18.10 9.39 -13.34
N ALA A 169 -19.30 9.83 -13.69
CA ALA A 169 -19.53 11.24 -14.04
C ALA A 169 -19.37 12.13 -12.80
N VAL A 170 -18.78 13.33 -12.97
CA VAL A 170 -18.53 14.29 -11.86
C VAL A 170 -19.80 15.07 -11.47
N LEU A 171 -20.92 14.79 -12.11
CA LEU A 171 -22.14 15.60 -12.04
C LEU A 171 -23.21 14.95 -11.18
N PRO A 172 -24.11 15.75 -10.56
CA PRO A 172 -25.07 15.23 -9.62
C PRO A 172 -26.03 14.27 -10.33
N GLU A 173 -26.12 13.04 -9.81
CA GLU A 173 -27.02 11.96 -10.25
C GLU A 173 -28.50 12.39 -10.31
N SER A 174 -28.86 13.52 -9.68
CA SER A 174 -30.22 14.06 -9.59
C SER A 174 -30.88 14.39 -10.94
N LEU A 175 -30.12 14.47 -12.03
CA LEU A 175 -30.66 14.71 -13.37
C LEU A 175 -30.66 13.47 -14.28
N GLY A 176 -30.16 12.32 -13.82
CA GLY A 176 -30.10 11.08 -14.62
C GLY A 176 -29.28 11.18 -15.91
N LYS A 177 -28.47 12.23 -16.06
CA LYS A 177 -27.62 12.52 -17.23
C LYS A 177 -26.17 12.65 -16.78
N ASP A 178 -25.24 12.27 -17.66
CA ASP A 178 -23.80 12.29 -17.41
C ASP A 178 -23.08 13.51 -17.99
N TYR A 179 -23.85 14.57 -18.26
CA TYR A 179 -23.36 15.84 -18.79
C TYR A 179 -24.02 17.03 -18.10
N ARG A 180 -23.32 18.17 -18.10
CA ARG A 180 -23.82 19.44 -17.57
C ARG A 180 -24.21 20.32 -18.74
N ILE A 181 -25.38 20.93 -18.66
CA ILE A 181 -25.83 21.92 -19.63
C ILE A 181 -25.39 23.31 -19.17
N TYR A 182 -24.82 24.08 -20.09
CA TYR A 182 -24.53 25.50 -19.95
C TYR A 182 -25.42 26.25 -20.94
N ASP A 183 -26.54 26.82 -20.48
CA ASP A 183 -27.54 27.42 -21.38
C ASP A 183 -27.14 28.79 -21.92
N LYS A 184 -26.27 29.52 -21.23
CA LYS A 184 -25.86 30.91 -21.59
C LYS A 184 -24.41 31.26 -21.29
N GLU A 185 -23.64 30.33 -20.72
CA GLU A 185 -22.25 30.55 -20.30
C GLU A 185 -21.39 29.32 -20.63
N CYS A 186 -21.38 28.90 -21.90
CA CYS A 186 -20.49 27.82 -22.27
C CYS A 186 -19.01 28.22 -22.02
N PRO A 187 -18.21 27.39 -21.33
CA PRO A 187 -16.82 27.72 -21.01
C PRO A 187 -15.92 27.95 -22.24
N ILE A 188 -16.25 27.35 -23.38
CA ILE A 188 -15.48 27.45 -24.63
C ILE A 188 -16.04 28.48 -25.61
N ASP A 189 -17.29 28.91 -25.46
CA ASP A 189 -17.91 29.98 -26.25
C ASP A 189 -19.06 30.63 -25.45
N LYS A 190 -18.79 31.76 -24.81
CA LYS A 190 -19.75 32.45 -23.95
C LYS A 190 -21.01 32.95 -24.67
N THR A 191 -21.04 32.89 -26.00
CA THR A 191 -22.19 33.30 -26.81
C THR A 191 -23.13 32.13 -27.14
N LYS A 192 -22.76 30.91 -26.74
CA LYS A 192 -23.48 29.67 -27.09
C LYS A 192 -23.87 28.89 -25.86
N ALA A 193 -24.86 28.02 -26.05
CA ALA A 193 -25.11 26.93 -25.14
C ALA A 193 -24.27 25.69 -25.47
N CYS A 194 -23.86 24.95 -24.45
CA CYS A 194 -23.11 23.71 -24.66
C CYS A 194 -23.32 22.69 -23.55
N TYR A 195 -22.90 21.47 -23.84
CA TYR A 195 -22.89 20.33 -22.94
C TYR A 195 -21.45 20.06 -22.56
N ALA A 196 -21.18 19.86 -21.27
CA ALA A 196 -19.88 19.46 -20.78
C ALA A 196 -19.93 18.05 -20.20
N TYR A 197 -19.01 17.21 -20.66
CA TYR A 197 -18.76 15.87 -20.14
C TYR A 197 -17.50 15.92 -19.30
N GLN A 198 -17.61 15.45 -18.06
CA GLN A 198 -16.48 15.30 -17.16
C GLN A 198 -16.68 14.05 -16.32
N TYR A 199 -15.65 13.20 -16.32
CA TYR A 199 -15.64 11.99 -15.53
C TYR A 199 -14.43 11.99 -14.60
N ALA A 200 -14.58 11.31 -13.48
CA ALA A 200 -13.54 11.10 -12.49
C ALA A 200 -13.45 9.63 -12.08
N PHE A 201 -12.35 9.30 -11.44
CA PHE A 201 -12.22 8.11 -10.61
C PHE A 201 -11.67 8.54 -9.25
N PHE A 202 -11.84 7.69 -8.26
CA PHE A 202 -11.43 7.97 -6.90
C PHE A 202 -10.35 7.02 -6.43
N ASP A 203 -9.48 7.57 -5.60
CA ASP A 203 -8.51 6.82 -4.80
C ASP A 203 -9.11 6.49 -3.43
N LEU A 204 -9.29 5.20 -3.15
CA LEU A 204 -9.84 4.67 -1.90
C LEU A 204 -8.78 4.08 -0.97
N TRP A 205 -7.48 4.22 -1.28
CA TRP A 205 -6.40 3.44 -0.64
C TRP A 205 -6.37 3.52 0.90
N ARG A 206 -6.72 4.65 1.51
CA ARG A 206 -6.67 4.86 2.97
C ARG A 206 -8.00 4.65 3.69
N ASN A 207 -9.08 4.40 2.95
CA ASN A 207 -10.46 4.55 3.41
C ASN A 207 -11.37 3.43 2.84
N TYR A 208 -10.82 2.22 2.74
CA TYR A 208 -11.53 1.08 2.15
C TYR A 208 -12.88 0.82 2.85
N ASP A 209 -12.94 1.03 4.17
CA ASP A 209 -14.17 0.85 4.98
C ASP A 209 -15.06 2.10 5.07
N SER A 210 -14.53 3.31 4.86
CA SER A 210 -15.32 4.53 5.06
C SER A 210 -16.00 5.04 3.78
N ALA A 211 -15.63 4.49 2.60
CA ALA A 211 -16.09 4.94 1.29
C ALA A 211 -15.89 6.46 1.04
N ILE A 212 -15.08 7.15 1.86
CA ILE A 212 -14.74 8.56 1.70
C ILE A 212 -13.52 8.63 0.77
N PRO A 213 -13.69 9.12 -0.47
CA PRO A 213 -12.59 9.17 -1.43
C PRO A 213 -11.49 10.12 -0.94
N LEU A 214 -10.23 9.66 -0.98
CA LEU A 214 -9.09 10.46 -0.55
C LEU A 214 -8.82 11.59 -1.53
N HIS A 215 -8.86 11.25 -2.82
CA HIS A 215 -8.60 12.14 -3.93
C HIS A 215 -9.53 11.81 -5.09
N GLU A 216 -10.15 12.85 -5.63
CA GLU A 216 -10.85 12.80 -6.91
C GLU A 216 -9.86 13.10 -8.04
N HIS A 217 -9.82 12.24 -9.04
CA HIS A 217 -8.99 12.41 -10.23
C HIS A 217 -9.87 12.61 -11.46
N THR A 218 -9.90 13.84 -11.98
CA THR A 218 -10.73 14.19 -13.13
C THR A 218 -9.98 14.06 -14.46
N GLY A 219 -10.67 13.55 -15.47
CA GLY A 219 -10.25 13.68 -16.86
C GLY A 219 -10.33 15.11 -17.38
N THR A 220 -9.95 15.30 -18.63
CA THR A 220 -10.18 16.57 -19.33
C THR A 220 -11.67 16.71 -19.64
N SER A 221 -12.24 17.88 -19.39
CA SER A 221 -13.62 18.18 -19.79
C SER A 221 -13.70 18.30 -21.31
N HIS A 222 -14.70 17.65 -21.90
CA HIS A 222 -15.02 17.84 -23.32
C HIS A 222 -16.38 18.48 -23.49
N TYR A 223 -16.51 19.29 -24.53
CA TYR A 223 -17.68 20.12 -24.76
C TYR A 223 -18.28 19.82 -26.12
N TYR A 224 -19.61 19.87 -26.20
CA TYR A 224 -20.35 19.90 -27.45
C TYR A 224 -21.21 21.17 -27.47
N ILE A 225 -21.02 22.03 -28.46
CA ILE A 225 -21.81 23.25 -28.65
C ILE A 225 -23.15 22.86 -29.27
N SER A 226 -24.25 23.25 -28.63
CA SER A 226 -25.60 22.94 -29.11
C SER A 226 -25.85 23.55 -30.47
N LYS A 227 -26.28 22.73 -31.44
CA LYS A 227 -26.66 23.18 -32.79
C LYS A 227 -28.11 23.67 -32.84
N TYR A 228 -28.93 23.26 -31.87
CA TYR A 228 -30.37 23.53 -31.83
C TYR A 228 -30.77 24.55 -30.76
N TRP A 229 -29.81 25.28 -30.20
CA TRP A 229 -30.08 26.34 -29.24
C TRP A 229 -30.56 27.61 -29.94
N ASP A 230 -31.75 28.08 -29.53
CA ASP A 230 -32.44 29.25 -30.09
C ASP A 230 -32.17 30.55 -29.31
N GLY A 231 -31.22 30.53 -28.37
CA GLY A 231 -30.94 31.64 -27.46
C GLY A 231 -31.72 31.60 -26.14
N LYS A 232 -32.66 30.65 -25.97
CA LYS A 232 -33.49 30.55 -24.77
C LYS A 232 -33.31 29.23 -24.04
N ILE A 233 -33.49 28.09 -24.71
CA ILE A 233 -33.50 26.77 -24.07
C ILE A 233 -32.72 25.77 -24.93
N VAL A 234 -31.91 24.94 -24.26
CA VAL A 234 -31.24 23.81 -24.89
C VAL A 234 -32.21 22.64 -25.01
N THR A 235 -32.21 21.93 -26.14
CA THR A 235 -33.09 20.77 -26.40
C THR A 235 -32.27 19.48 -26.58
N PRO A 236 -31.96 18.76 -25.47
CA PRO A 236 -31.08 17.59 -25.48
C PRO A 236 -31.45 16.48 -26.44
N GLU A 237 -32.74 16.26 -26.69
CA GLU A 237 -33.21 15.16 -27.55
C GLU A 237 -32.75 15.25 -29.01
N PHE A 238 -32.49 16.46 -29.51
CA PHE A 238 -31.97 16.68 -30.86
C PHE A 238 -30.45 16.58 -30.90
N ASP A 239 -29.78 17.21 -29.94
CA ASP A 239 -28.33 17.20 -29.83
C ASP A 239 -27.78 15.79 -29.49
N GLU A 240 -28.49 14.98 -28.69
CA GLU A 240 -28.09 13.60 -28.35
C GLU A 240 -27.99 12.67 -29.57
N LYS A 241 -28.66 13.01 -30.68
CA LYS A 241 -28.59 12.26 -31.94
C LYS A 241 -27.37 12.64 -32.78
N ASP A 242 -26.73 13.77 -32.48
CA ASP A 242 -25.57 14.26 -33.21
C ASP A 242 -24.34 13.36 -32.96
N PRO A 243 -23.59 12.96 -34.01
CA PRO A 243 -22.33 12.24 -33.85
C PRO A 243 -21.32 12.98 -32.97
N ASP A 244 -21.23 14.31 -33.06
CA ASP A 244 -20.26 15.13 -32.33
C ASP A 244 -20.59 15.17 -30.82
N PHE A 245 -21.88 15.11 -30.47
CA PHE A 245 -22.34 14.98 -29.08
C PHE A 245 -21.81 13.69 -28.45
N ARG A 246 -21.97 12.57 -29.15
CA ARG A 246 -21.45 11.25 -28.71
C ARG A 246 -19.93 11.20 -28.73
N LEU A 247 -19.30 11.90 -29.67
CA LEU A 247 -17.84 11.99 -29.76
C LEU A 247 -17.27 12.74 -28.55
N ALA A 248 -17.83 13.90 -28.18
CA ALA A 248 -17.41 14.66 -27.00
C ALA A 248 -17.50 13.81 -25.73
N ARG A 249 -18.60 13.07 -25.56
CA ARG A 249 -18.77 12.10 -24.46
C ARG A 249 -17.68 11.02 -24.47
N LYS A 250 -17.46 10.38 -25.62
CA LYS A 250 -16.45 9.31 -25.78
C LYS A 250 -15.04 9.82 -25.45
N LEU A 251 -14.69 11.02 -25.91
CA LEU A 251 -13.39 11.64 -25.65
C LEU A 251 -13.19 11.94 -24.16
N ALA A 252 -14.22 12.42 -23.45
CA ALA A 252 -14.15 12.60 -21.99
C ALA A 252 -13.94 11.28 -21.24
N ILE A 253 -14.67 10.22 -21.60
CA ILE A 253 -14.48 8.89 -21.01
C ILE A 253 -13.06 8.38 -21.28
N GLN A 254 -12.59 8.49 -22.54
CA GLN A 254 -11.26 8.04 -22.93
C GLN A 254 -10.16 8.80 -22.17
N SER A 255 -10.26 10.13 -22.08
CA SER A 255 -9.32 10.96 -21.33
C SER A 255 -9.24 10.55 -19.85
N THR A 256 -10.38 10.31 -19.19
CA THR A 256 -10.38 9.83 -17.81
C THR A 256 -9.85 8.40 -17.70
N SER A 257 -10.14 7.53 -18.67
CA SER A 257 -9.67 6.14 -18.69
C SER A 257 -8.16 6.06 -18.82
N GLU A 258 -7.56 6.82 -19.73
CA GLU A 258 -6.11 6.86 -19.90
C GLU A 258 -5.41 7.33 -18.61
N LYS A 259 -5.96 8.36 -17.94
CA LYS A 259 -5.45 8.81 -16.64
C LYS A 259 -5.61 7.75 -15.55
N ARG A 260 -6.76 7.07 -15.51
CA ARG A 260 -7.03 6.00 -14.54
C ARG A 260 -6.04 4.86 -14.72
N GLU A 261 -5.86 4.38 -15.95
CA GLU A 261 -4.94 3.28 -16.24
C GLU A 261 -3.50 3.66 -15.94
N ALA A 262 -3.06 4.88 -16.28
CA ALA A 262 -1.72 5.35 -15.92
C ALA A 262 -1.52 5.39 -14.39
N PHE A 263 -2.53 5.83 -13.65
CA PHE A 263 -2.51 5.88 -12.19
C PHE A 263 -2.49 4.48 -11.57
N LEU A 264 -3.38 3.59 -12.03
CA LEU A 264 -3.47 2.21 -11.58
C LEU A 264 -2.19 1.43 -11.88
N ASN A 265 -1.69 1.50 -13.11
CA ASN A 265 -0.46 0.80 -13.52
C ASN A 265 0.74 1.20 -12.66
N LYS A 266 0.87 2.48 -12.31
CA LYS A 266 1.93 2.94 -11.40
C LYS A 266 1.84 2.24 -10.04
N ARG A 267 0.63 2.07 -9.50
CA ARG A 267 0.42 1.35 -8.22
C ARG A 267 0.69 -0.13 -8.35
N LEU A 268 0.17 -0.75 -9.40
CA LEU A 268 0.37 -2.17 -9.65
C LEU A 268 1.86 -2.49 -9.83
N ASN A 269 2.63 -1.63 -10.48
CA ASN A 269 4.08 -1.82 -10.61
C ASN A 269 4.77 -1.86 -9.25
N GLU A 270 4.45 -0.93 -8.34
CA GLU A 270 5.02 -0.92 -6.99
C GLU A 270 4.53 -2.09 -6.13
N ALA A 271 3.24 -2.42 -6.21
CA ALA A 271 2.65 -3.55 -5.52
C ALA A 271 3.29 -4.88 -5.96
N ASN A 272 3.48 -5.05 -7.28
CA ASN A 272 4.16 -6.22 -7.85
C ASN A 272 5.63 -6.28 -7.46
N LYS A 273 6.35 -5.16 -7.50
CA LYS A 273 7.76 -5.09 -7.05
C LYS A 273 7.87 -5.51 -5.58
N THR A 274 7.00 -4.98 -4.73
CA THR A 274 6.92 -5.35 -3.31
C THR A 274 6.66 -6.85 -3.18
N ARG A 275 5.55 -7.34 -3.74
CA ARG A 275 5.19 -8.77 -3.76
C ARG A 275 6.34 -9.67 -4.19
N SER A 276 7.01 -9.35 -5.29
CA SER A 276 8.14 -10.13 -5.80
C SER A 276 9.29 -10.18 -4.81
N GLU A 277 9.59 -9.07 -4.14
CA GLU A 277 10.64 -8.99 -3.13
C GLU A 277 10.31 -9.82 -1.88
N ILE A 278 9.06 -9.75 -1.41
CA ILE A 278 8.54 -10.58 -0.32
C ILE A 278 8.76 -12.07 -0.63
N ILE A 279 8.29 -12.49 -1.81
CA ILE A 279 8.38 -13.88 -2.23
C ILE A 279 9.84 -14.30 -2.35
N ARG A 280 10.69 -13.47 -2.97
CA ARG A 280 12.12 -13.74 -3.15
C ARG A 280 12.81 -13.99 -1.80
N VAL A 281 12.58 -13.12 -0.82
CA VAL A 281 13.13 -13.21 0.53
C VAL A 281 12.64 -14.47 1.25
N CYS A 282 11.32 -14.70 1.26
CA CYS A 282 10.73 -15.86 1.92
C CYS A 282 11.19 -17.19 1.31
N GLN A 283 11.42 -17.24 -0.01
CA GLN A 283 11.91 -18.43 -0.69
C GLN A 283 13.30 -18.87 -0.24
N VAL A 284 14.11 -17.99 0.34
CA VAL A 284 15.42 -18.38 0.85
C VAL A 284 15.28 -19.36 2.02
N TRP A 285 14.31 -19.14 2.91
CA TRP A 285 14.06 -20.05 4.03
C TRP A 285 13.64 -21.45 3.60
N ASN A 286 13.11 -21.62 2.39
CA ASN A 286 12.78 -22.92 1.83
C ASN A 286 13.99 -23.67 1.27
N ARG A 287 15.14 -23.00 1.10
CA ARG A 287 16.39 -23.57 0.56
C ARG A 287 17.39 -23.96 1.64
N VAL A 288 17.12 -23.58 2.89
CA VAL A 288 17.94 -23.77 4.10
C VAL A 288 17.34 -24.89 4.92
#